data_AF-E1JXP6-F1
#
_entry.id   AF-E1JXP6-F1
#
_cell.length_a   1.000
_cell.length_b   1.000
_cell.length_c   1.000
_cell.angle_alpha   90.00
_cell.angle_beta   90.00
_cell.angle_gamma   90.00
#
_symmetry.space_group_name_H-M   'P 1'
#
loop_
_entity.id
_entity.type
_entity.pdbx_description
1 polymer ?
#
loop_
_entity_poly.entity_id
_entity_poly.type
_entity_poly.pdbx_seq_one_letter_code
_entity_poly.pdbx_strand_id
1 'polypeptide(L)' 'MEFASWLGLVSRFTPVRNPESLGIAEAFVKTFKRDYVYVHDRPDAQTALSKLAAWFEDYNEVPHTKGLRMLSPR' A
#
# COMPACT_ATOMS: atom_id res chain seq x y z
N MET A 1 4.34 -18.84 11.99
CA MET A 1 2.88 -19.04 12.10
C MET A 1 2.32 -18.66 13.46
N GLU A 2 3.14 -18.68 14.53
CA GLU A 2 2.78 -18.27 15.89
C GLU A 2 2.12 -16.88 15.98
N PHE A 3 2.74 -15.82 15.43
CA PHE A 3 2.24 -14.44 15.55
C PHE A 3 0.82 -14.23 15.00
N ALA A 4 0.54 -14.73 13.80
CA ALA A 4 -0.80 -14.62 13.20
C ALA A 4 -1.85 -15.35 14.05
N SER A 5 -1.50 -16.54 14.57
CA SER A 5 -2.37 -17.31 15.46
C SER A 5 -2.66 -16.58 16.77
N TRP A 6 -1.66 -15.92 17.37
CA TRP A 6 -1.85 -15.11 18.59
C TRP A 6 -2.81 -13.94 18.38
N LEU A 7 -2.88 -13.41 17.15
CA LEU A 7 -3.83 -12.37 16.76
C LEU A 7 -5.20 -12.93 16.32
N GLY A 8 -5.42 -14.25 16.38
CA GLY A 8 -6.64 -14.90 15.89
C GLY A 8 -6.76 -14.93 14.36
N LEU A 9 -5.66 -14.70 13.63
CA LEU A 9 -5.62 -14.65 12.17
C LEU A 9 -5.24 -16.01 11.58
N VAL A 10 -5.94 -16.42 10.53
CA VAL A 10 -5.57 -17.60 9.73
C VAL A 10 -4.54 -17.18 8.70
N SER A 11 -3.29 -17.63 8.87
CA SER A 11 -2.22 -17.39 7.90
C SER A 11 -2.55 -18.04 6.56
N ARG A 12 -2.79 -17.23 5.53
CA ARG A 12 -2.96 -17.69 4.14
C ARG A 12 -1.71 -17.30 3.35
N PHE A 13 -0.81 -18.25 3.15
CA PHE A 13 0.36 -18.03 2.33
C PHE A 13 0.01 -18.22 0.86
N THR A 14 0.29 -17.20 0.07
CA THR A 14 0.27 -17.26 -1.39
C THR A 14 1.65 -17.70 -1.89
N PRO A 15 1.76 -18.78 -2.69
CA PRO A 15 3.01 -19.15 -3.34
C PRO A 15 3.54 -17.99 -4.18
N VAL A 16 4.88 -17.81 -4.22
CA VAL A 16 5.61 -16.68 -4.83
C VAL A 16 5.26 -16.39 -6.32
N ARG A 17 4.52 -17.27 -6.99
CA ARG A 17 4.14 -17.14 -8.41
C ARG A 17 2.65 -17.40 -8.66
N ASN A 18 1.77 -17.06 -7.72
CA ASN A 18 0.34 -17.00 -8.00
C ASN A 18 -0.09 -15.55 -8.31
N PRO A 19 -0.25 -15.17 -9.58
CA PRO A 19 -0.56 -13.79 -9.98
C PRO A 19 -1.90 -13.27 -9.45
N GLU A 20 -2.84 -14.16 -9.09
CA GLU A 20 -4.19 -13.73 -8.69
C GLU A 20 -4.26 -13.18 -7.26
N SER A 21 -3.53 -13.78 -6.31
CA SER A 21 -3.69 -13.44 -4.88
C SER A 21 -2.76 -12.34 -4.35
N LEU A 22 -1.82 -11.87 -5.18
CA LEU A 22 -0.98 -10.70 -4.87
C LEU A 22 -1.48 -9.42 -5.55
N GLY A 23 -2.49 -9.52 -6.43
CA GLY A 23 -2.93 -8.42 -7.29
C GLY A 23 -3.33 -7.14 -6.55
N ILE A 24 -3.97 -7.25 -5.38
CA ILE A 24 -4.38 -6.07 -4.60
C ILE A 24 -3.16 -5.36 -3.98
N ALA A 25 -2.27 -6.12 -3.34
CA ALA A 25 -1.06 -5.57 -2.73
C ALA A 25 -0.12 -5.00 -3.80
N GLU A 26 0.04 -5.69 -4.92
CA GLU A 26 0.84 -5.24 -6.05
C GLU A 26 0.27 -3.97 -6.70
N ALA A 27 -1.05 -3.92 -6.93
CA ALA A 27 -1.72 -2.74 -7.46
C ALA A 27 -1.60 -1.54 -6.51
N PHE A 28 -1.74 -1.77 -5.20
CA PHE A 28 -1.50 -0.76 -4.18
C PHE A 28 -0.08 -0.21 -4.28
N VAL A 29 0.95 -1.06 -4.21
CA VAL A 29 2.35 -0.64 -4.25
C VAL A 29 2.68 0.10 -5.55
N LYS A 30 2.13 -0.34 -6.68
CA LYS A 30 2.31 0.32 -7.98
C LYS A 30 1.74 1.74 -7.98
N THR A 31 0.52 1.90 -7.45
CA THR A 31 -0.16 3.20 -7.38
C THR A 31 0.53 4.13 -6.39
N PHE A 32 0.83 3.63 -5.19
CA PHE A 32 1.52 4.37 -4.15
C PHE A 32 2.90 4.86 -4.60
N LYS A 33 3.66 4.01 -5.31
CA LYS A 33 4.96 4.40 -5.87
C LYS A 33 4.83 5.50 -6.93
N ARG A 34 3.85 5.38 -7.82
CA ARG A 34 3.60 6.36 -8.88
C ARG A 34 3.25 7.74 -8.31
N ASP A 35 2.32 7.78 -7.37
CA ASP A 35 1.69 9.04 -6.94
C ASP A 35 2.43 9.74 -5.80
N TYR A 36 3.17 8.99 -4.97
CA TYR A 36 3.91 9.58 -3.85
C TYR A 36 5.41 9.41 -4.02
N VAL A 37 5.89 8.19 -4.27
CA VAL A 37 7.33 7.92 -4.23
C VAL A 37 8.06 8.59 -5.39
N TYR A 38 7.62 8.40 -6.63
CA TYR A 38 8.35 8.90 -7.81
C TYR A 38 8.27 10.41 -8.03
N VAL A 39 7.28 11.08 -7.44
CA VAL A 39 7.10 12.53 -7.58
C VAL A 39 7.75 13.34 -6.46
N HIS A 40 8.32 12.69 -5.45
CA HIS A 40 9.00 13.35 -4.33
C HIS A 40 10.50 13.03 -4.29
N ASP A 41 11.29 14.03 -3.92
CA ASP A 41 12.71 13.87 -3.60
C ASP A 41 12.90 13.00 -2.36
N ARG A 42 13.81 12.03 -2.48
CA ARG A 42 14.14 11.04 -1.45
C ARG A 42 15.65 10.84 -1.44
N PRO A 43 16.43 11.83 -0.95
CA PRO A 43 17.89 11.77 -0.96
C PRO A 43 18.45 10.60 -0.16
N ASP A 44 17.69 10.12 0.82
CA ASP A 44 18.06 9.00 1.69
C ASP A 44 16.81 8.25 2.22
N ALA A 45 17.04 7.09 2.84
CA ALA A 45 15.98 6.24 3.37
C ALA A 45 15.23 6.88 4.54
N GLN A 46 15.91 7.65 5.41
CA GLN A 46 15.29 8.29 6.56
C GLN A 46 14.28 9.34 6.12
N THR A 47 14.65 10.16 5.12
CA THR A 47 13.77 11.15 4.50
C THR A 47 12.55 10.47 3.88
N ALA A 48 12.72 9.38 3.13
CA ALA A 48 11.58 8.64 2.56
C ALA A 48 10.65 8.07 3.62
N LEU A 49 11.20 7.44 4.68
CA LEU A 49 10.42 6.88 5.78
C LEU A 49 9.63 7.96 6.55
N SER A 50 10.22 9.15 6.74
CA SER A 50 9.55 10.26 7.42
C SER A 50 8.28 10.75 6.71
N LYS A 51 8.16 10.52 5.39
CA LYS A 51 7.01 10.94 4.58
C LYS A 51 5.90 9.91 4.53
N LEU A 52 6.18 8.64 4.84
CA LEU A 52 5.22 7.55 4.69
C LEU A 52 3.91 7.81 5.43
N ALA A 53 3.97 8.28 6.68
CA ALA A 53 2.76 8.54 7.47
C ALA A 53 1.83 9.55 6.77
N ALA A 54 2.37 10.66 6.28
CA ALA A 54 1.60 11.67 5.57
C ALA A 54 1.03 11.14 4.24
N TRP A 55 1.82 10.38 3.49
CA TRP A 55 1.36 9.77 2.24
C TRP A 55 0.28 8.71 2.45
N PHE A 56 0.32 7.95 3.55
CA PHE A 56 -0.73 7.00 3.89
C PHE A 56 -2.03 7.70 4.29
N GLU A 57 -1.97 8.76 5.08
CA GLU A 57 -3.18 9.54 5.42
C GLU A 57 -3.81 10.14 4.16
N ASP A 58 -3.02 10.76 3.28
CA ASP A 58 -3.52 11.29 2.00
C ASP A 58 -4.14 10.17 1.14
N TYR A 59 -3.47 9.01 1.04
CA TYR A 59 -4.01 7.85 0.31
C TYR A 59 -5.35 7.35 0.88
N ASN A 60 -5.54 7.41 2.20
CA ASN A 60 -6.74 6.90 2.84
C ASN A 60 -7.91 7.89 2.82
N GLU A 61 -7.65 9.19 2.72
CA GLU A 61 -8.66 10.25 2.86
C GLU A 61 -9.07 10.90 1.53
N VAL A 62 -8.16 10.97 0.57
CA VAL A 62 -8.39 11.73 -0.66
C VAL A 62 -8.92 10.81 -1.76
N PRO A 63 -10.00 11.17 -2.48
CA PRO A 63 -10.42 10.41 -3.64
C PRO A 63 -9.46 10.57 -4.83
N HIS A 64 -8.63 9.56 -5.11
CA HIS A 64 -7.57 9.61 -6.14
C HIS A 64 -8.09 9.37 -7.57
N THR A 65 -9.14 8.58 -7.71
CA THR A 65 -9.66 8.11 -8.99
C THR A 65 -10.80 9.01 -9.49
N LYS A 66 -10.44 10.22 -9.90
CA LYS A 66 -11.37 11.21 -10.50
C LYS A 66 -12.22 10.66 -11.66
N GLY A 67 -11.75 9.61 -12.35
CA GLY A 67 -12.44 8.97 -13.48
C GLY A 67 -13.35 7.77 -13.14
N LEU A 68 -13.23 7.17 -11.95
CA LEU A 68 -13.96 5.94 -11.59
C LEU A 68 -15.03 6.14 -10.49
N ARG A 69 -15.18 7.37 -9.95
CA ARG A 69 -16.10 7.70 -8.85
C ARG A 69 -15.97 6.75 -7.64
N MET A 70 -14.77 6.20 -7.41
CA MET A 70 -14.52 5.37 -6.25
C MET A 70 -14.26 6.28 -5.05
N LEU A 71 -14.75 5.85 -3.88
CA LEU A 71 -14.45 6.50 -2.62
C LEU A 71 -12.99 6.27 -2.23
N SER A 72 -12.50 7.13 -1.34
CA SER A 72 -11.29 6.88 -0.59
C SER A 72 -11.43 5.57 0.21
N PRO A 73 -10.32 4.87 0.50
CA PRO A 73 -10.36 3.63 1.27
C PRO A 73 -11.00 3.75 2.66
N ARG A 74 -10.90 4.92 3.28
CA ARG A 74 -11.52 5.28 4.57
C ARG A 74 -12.64 6.31 4.33
#